data_AF-A0A6S6U6L4-F1
#
_entry.id   AF-A0A6S6U6L4-F1
#
_cell.length_a   1.000
_cell.length_b   1.000
_cell.length_c   1.000
_cell.angle_alpha   90.00
_cell.angle_beta   90.00
_cell.angle_gamma   90.00
#
_symmetry.space_group_name_H-M   'P 1'
#
loop_
_entity.id
_entity.type
_entity.pdbx_description
1 polymer ?
#
loop_
_entity_poly.entity_id
_entity_poly.type
_entity_poly.pdbx_seq_one_letter_code
_entity_poly.pdbx_strand_id
1 'polypeptide(L)'
;MPKNLTEPFRHRCVQDLSWAIQSPPLISGYIAETEWWGTEQLRQEYQICLPLLKQLDKDPDPLKAALQQAKSHRLGHYFESLIEFWLTITPSYELLLSQLPLRNEHRTLGEIDYLARDTATGKIVHIEVAVKFYLGYNDLDNMASWHGPDLRDRLDRKFDHLCRHQTQISRKYPELVPCVVDEYACILKGRLFYPPNTQTETSFTHPEHLNGHWHYHLPAPKQRHDTIYYPLQKRNWLAPLTDTSDQPTGPQRHTPTEPICYASYYSNKEQNRLFILPEDFWINVQTPHPTEGPAQQ
;
A
#
# COMPACT_ATOMS: atom_id res chain seq x y z
N MET A 1 -12.45 -10.78 -13.39
CA MET A 1 -11.86 -12.05 -12.93
C MET A 1 -10.45 -12.14 -13.49
N PRO A 2 -9.39 -11.86 -12.74
CA PRO A 2 -8.06 -12.24 -13.19
C PRO A 2 -7.96 -13.77 -13.08
N LYS A 3 -7.90 -14.44 -14.23
CA LYS A 3 -7.46 -15.83 -14.36
C LYS A 3 -5.94 -15.85 -14.14
N ASN A 4 -5.47 -16.91 -13.46
CA ASN A 4 -4.09 -17.23 -13.07
C ASN A 4 -3.75 -16.83 -11.63
N LEU A 5 -4.17 -17.64 -10.67
CA LEU A 5 -3.49 -17.76 -9.39
C LEU A 5 -2.72 -19.07 -9.41
N THR A 6 -1.41 -18.96 -9.55
CA THR A 6 -0.46 -19.90 -8.94
C THR A 6 -0.91 -20.22 -7.52
N GLU A 7 -0.76 -21.48 -7.08
CA GLU A 7 -0.96 -21.91 -5.69
C GLU A 7 -0.49 -20.83 -4.71
N PRO A 8 -1.31 -20.41 -3.73
CA PRO A 8 -0.92 -19.37 -2.81
C PRO A 8 0.26 -19.84 -1.95
N PHE A 9 1.20 -18.94 -1.65
CA PHE A 9 2.30 -19.20 -0.72
C PHE A 9 1.73 -19.62 0.66
N ARG A 10 2.40 -20.54 1.35
CA ARG A 10 1.95 -21.11 2.63
C ARG A 10 2.20 -20.15 3.79
N HIS A 11 3.29 -19.40 3.74
CA HIS A 11 3.69 -18.53 4.84
C HIS A 11 3.22 -17.09 4.65
N ARG A 12 2.66 -16.51 5.71
CA ARG A 12 2.06 -15.17 5.64
C ARG A 12 3.03 -14.08 5.21
N CYS A 13 4.26 -14.10 5.74
CA CYS A 13 5.30 -13.14 5.34
C CYS A 13 5.62 -13.24 3.85
N VAL A 14 5.63 -14.45 3.27
CA VAL A 14 5.90 -14.66 1.84
C VAL A 14 4.72 -14.20 0.98
N GLN A 15 3.48 -14.40 1.44
CA GLN A 15 2.29 -13.83 0.80
C GLN A 15 2.33 -12.30 0.78
N ASP A 16 2.68 -11.67 1.92
CA ASP A 16 2.79 -10.23 2.02
C ASP A 16 3.95 -9.69 1.16
N LEU A 17 5.10 -10.38 1.11
CA LEU A 17 6.21 -10.04 0.22
C LEU A 17 5.80 -10.10 -1.25
N SER A 18 5.16 -11.21 -1.65
CA SER A 18 4.58 -11.37 -2.98
C SER A 18 3.60 -10.23 -3.32
N TRP A 19 2.71 -9.89 -2.38
CA TRP A 19 1.79 -8.78 -2.53
C TRP A 19 2.51 -7.43 -2.65
N ALA A 20 3.54 -7.18 -1.85
CA ALA A 20 4.31 -5.94 -1.90
C ALA A 20 4.95 -5.72 -3.28
N ILE A 21 5.49 -6.79 -3.87
CA ILE A 21 6.09 -6.76 -5.21
C ILE A 21 4.99 -6.58 -6.27
N GLN A 22 4.01 -7.48 -6.36
CA GLN A 22 3.15 -7.58 -7.55
C GLN A 22 1.83 -6.81 -7.50
N SER A 23 1.37 -6.37 -6.32
CA SER A 23 0.04 -5.76 -6.22
C SER A 23 -0.07 -4.50 -7.08
N PRO A 24 -1.22 -4.22 -7.70
CA PRO A 24 -1.39 -2.97 -8.42
C PRO A 24 -1.09 -1.75 -7.53
N PRO A 25 -0.43 -0.71 -8.05
CA PRO A 25 -0.21 0.53 -7.31
C PRO A 25 -1.53 1.29 -7.15
N LEU A 26 -1.57 2.26 -6.23
CA LEU A 26 -2.67 3.22 -6.16
C LEU A 26 -2.58 4.25 -7.30
N ILE A 27 -1.37 4.71 -7.62
CA ILE A 27 -1.08 5.76 -8.61
C ILE A 27 0.17 5.34 -9.38
N SER A 28 0.21 5.61 -10.69
CA SER A 28 1.34 5.28 -11.57
C SER A 28 1.53 6.35 -12.65
N GLY A 29 2.66 6.29 -13.36
CA GLY A 29 3.00 7.15 -14.49
C GLY A 29 4.18 8.07 -14.16
N TYR A 30 4.50 8.97 -15.08
CA TYR A 30 5.61 9.91 -14.88
C TYR A 30 5.10 11.21 -14.25
N ILE A 31 5.42 11.45 -12.98
CA ILE A 31 4.89 12.56 -12.19
C ILE A 31 6.05 13.26 -11.47
N ALA A 32 6.17 14.58 -11.67
CA ALA A 32 7.22 15.41 -11.06
C ALA A 32 8.63 14.80 -11.22
N GLU A 33 9.02 14.51 -12.47
CA GLU A 33 10.34 13.95 -12.81
C GLU A 33 10.68 12.64 -12.09
N THR A 34 9.66 11.89 -11.70
CA THR A 34 9.74 10.62 -10.97
C THR A 34 8.90 9.58 -11.69
N GLU A 35 9.43 8.36 -11.83
CA GLU A 35 8.70 7.21 -12.35
C GLU A 35 7.84 6.59 -11.22
N TRP A 36 6.53 6.71 -11.30
CA TRP A 36 5.61 6.03 -10.40
C TRP A 36 5.26 4.67 -10.98
N TRP A 37 5.79 3.61 -10.37
CA TRP A 37 5.79 2.28 -10.97
C TRP A 37 4.39 1.77 -11.28
N GLY A 38 4.18 1.35 -12.52
CA GLY A 38 2.93 0.76 -13.01
C GLY A 38 2.83 -0.74 -12.76
N THR A 39 1.63 -1.30 -12.94
CA THR A 39 1.37 -2.73 -12.73
C THR A 39 2.24 -3.65 -13.59
N GLU A 40 2.56 -3.28 -14.83
CA GLU A 40 3.33 -4.15 -15.72
C GLU A 40 4.77 -4.35 -15.21
N GLN A 41 5.45 -3.25 -14.86
CA GLN A 41 6.78 -3.28 -14.25
C GLN A 41 6.79 -4.12 -12.97
N LEU A 42 5.79 -3.92 -12.10
CA LEU A 42 5.65 -4.66 -10.84
C LEU A 42 5.42 -6.17 -11.06
N ARG A 43 4.64 -6.53 -12.09
CA ARG A 43 4.45 -7.93 -12.49
C ARG A 43 5.73 -8.55 -13.03
N GLN A 44 6.50 -7.79 -13.81
CA GLN A 44 7.76 -8.25 -14.36
C GLN A 44 8.77 -8.54 -13.23
N GLU A 45 8.92 -7.63 -12.27
CA GLU A 45 9.73 -7.84 -11.07
C GLU A 45 9.26 -9.05 -10.26
N TYR A 46 7.95 -9.25 -10.13
CA TYR A 46 7.42 -10.45 -9.49
C TYR A 46 7.81 -11.74 -10.23
N GLN A 47 7.73 -11.77 -11.57
CA GLN A 47 8.12 -12.96 -12.34
C GLN A 47 9.61 -13.27 -12.16
N ILE A 48 10.45 -12.23 -12.15
CA ILE A 48 11.90 -12.34 -11.90
C ILE A 48 12.16 -12.93 -10.50
N CYS A 49 11.44 -12.45 -9.48
CA CYS A 49 11.60 -12.93 -8.10
C CYS A 49 10.87 -14.24 -7.79
N LEU A 50 9.97 -14.73 -8.65
CA LEU A 50 9.12 -15.89 -8.36
C LEU A 50 9.90 -17.16 -7.94
N PRO A 51 11.04 -17.52 -8.57
CA PRO A 51 11.84 -18.66 -8.11
C PRO A 51 12.34 -18.49 -6.67
N LEU A 52 12.75 -17.28 -6.28
CA LEU A 52 13.21 -16.97 -4.92
C LEU A 52 12.06 -17.00 -3.91
N LEU A 53 10.90 -16.45 -4.27
CA LEU A 53 9.70 -16.51 -3.43
C LEU A 53 9.28 -17.97 -3.15
N LYS A 54 9.38 -18.86 -4.16
CA LYS A 54 9.13 -20.30 -3.98
C LYS A 54 10.15 -21.00 -3.09
N GLN A 55 11.39 -20.52 -3.03
CA GLN A 55 12.40 -21.03 -2.10
C GLN A 55 12.11 -20.54 -0.68
N LEU A 56 11.81 -19.26 -0.52
CA LEU A 56 11.40 -18.66 0.76
C LEU A 56 10.12 -19.27 1.32
N ASP A 57 9.19 -19.72 0.48
CA ASP A 57 8.00 -20.42 0.98
C ASP A 57 8.28 -21.84 1.47
N LYS A 58 9.44 -22.42 1.14
CA LYS A 58 9.91 -23.67 1.72
C LYS A 58 10.70 -23.43 3.01
N ASP A 59 11.45 -22.33 3.06
CA ASP A 59 12.24 -21.90 4.21
C ASP A 59 12.08 -20.38 4.45
N PRO A 60 11.05 -19.97 5.20
CA PRO A 60 10.70 -18.55 5.39
C PRO A 60 11.55 -17.86 6.46
N ASP A 61 12.45 -18.57 7.14
CA ASP A 61 13.14 -18.07 8.32
C ASP A 61 14.05 -16.87 8.04
N PRO A 62 14.75 -16.76 6.89
CA PRO A 62 15.48 -15.54 6.53
C PRO A 62 14.58 -14.30 6.46
N LEU A 63 13.40 -14.42 5.84
CA LEU A 63 12.43 -13.34 5.75
C LEU A 63 11.84 -13.00 7.13
N LYS A 64 11.48 -13.99 7.93
CA LYS A 64 10.98 -13.75 9.30
C LYS A 64 12.03 -13.02 10.15
N ALA A 65 13.29 -13.44 10.09
CA ALA A 65 14.38 -12.84 10.84
C ALA A 65 14.58 -11.36 10.45
N ALA A 66 14.53 -11.05 9.15
CA ALA A 66 14.60 -9.67 8.66
C ALA A 66 13.42 -8.83 9.17
N LEU A 67 12.18 -9.36 9.09
CA LEU A 67 10.98 -8.66 9.54
C LEU A 67 10.92 -8.45 11.05
N GLN A 68 11.56 -9.31 11.85
CA GLN A 68 11.66 -9.16 13.31
C GLN A 68 12.60 -8.02 13.74
N GLN A 69 13.54 -7.63 12.88
CA GLN A 69 14.45 -6.51 13.15
C GLN A 69 13.81 -5.14 12.87
N ALA A 70 12.58 -5.11 12.34
CA ALA A 70 11.87 -3.88 12.04
C ALA A 70 11.72 -3.00 13.30
N LYS A 71 12.00 -1.71 13.15
CA LYS A 71 11.96 -0.71 14.23
C LYS A 71 10.57 -0.55 14.86
N SER A 72 9.52 -1.00 14.17
CA SER A 72 8.13 -0.84 14.59
C SER A 72 7.21 -1.87 13.96
N HIS A 73 6.17 -2.27 14.70
CA HIS A 73 5.09 -3.13 14.20
C HIS A 73 3.99 -2.38 13.44
N ARG A 74 4.16 -1.07 13.18
CA ARG A 74 3.21 -0.33 12.33
C ARG A 74 3.27 -0.86 10.91
N LEU A 75 2.12 -0.93 10.25
CA LEU A 75 1.98 -1.50 8.90
C LEU A 75 2.90 -0.86 7.85
N GLY A 76 3.15 0.46 7.94
CA GLY A 76 4.07 1.17 7.06
C GLY A 76 5.50 0.62 7.14
N HIS A 77 6.05 0.55 8.36
CA HIS A 77 7.38 0.00 8.60
C HIS A 77 7.49 -1.49 8.24
N TYR A 78 6.43 -2.27 8.48
CA TYR A 78 6.38 -3.65 8.00
C TYR A 78 6.50 -3.74 6.48
N PHE A 79 5.79 -2.86 5.76
CA PHE A 79 5.85 -2.79 4.30
C PHE A 79 7.23 -2.34 3.80
N GLU A 80 7.83 -1.33 4.42
CA GLU A 80 9.22 -0.92 4.16
C GLU A 80 10.17 -2.12 4.33
N SER A 81 10.08 -2.87 5.43
CA SER A 81 10.93 -4.05 5.62
C SER A 81 10.71 -5.15 4.58
N LEU A 82 9.49 -5.30 4.04
CA LEU A 82 9.23 -6.22 2.92
C LEU A 82 9.92 -5.74 1.63
N ILE A 83 9.82 -4.45 1.30
CA ILE A 83 10.47 -3.86 0.13
C ILE A 83 11.99 -3.95 0.26
N GLU A 84 12.56 -3.62 1.41
CA GLU A 84 13.99 -3.74 1.67
C GLU A 84 14.46 -5.18 1.49
N PHE A 85 13.76 -6.15 2.07
CA PHE A 85 14.08 -7.55 1.89
C PHE A 85 14.02 -7.94 0.40
N TRP A 86 12.99 -7.51 -0.33
CA TRP A 86 12.93 -7.74 -1.78
C TRP A 86 14.12 -7.14 -2.52
N LEU A 87 14.51 -5.89 -2.23
CA LEU A 87 15.66 -5.21 -2.85
C LEU A 87 17.00 -5.88 -2.52
N THR A 88 17.10 -6.63 -1.41
CA THR A 88 18.31 -7.41 -1.08
C THR A 88 18.41 -8.75 -1.80
N ILE A 89 17.30 -9.30 -2.30
CA ILE A 89 17.28 -10.63 -2.95
C ILE A 89 17.02 -10.57 -4.46
N THR A 90 16.41 -9.50 -4.95
CA THR A 90 16.07 -9.39 -6.38
C THR A 90 17.33 -9.31 -7.23
N PRO A 91 17.39 -10.01 -8.38
CA PRO A 91 18.50 -9.86 -9.31
C PRO A 91 18.44 -8.54 -10.11
N SER A 92 17.29 -7.84 -10.11
CA SER A 92 17.11 -6.58 -10.86
C SER A 92 17.86 -5.39 -10.23
N TYR A 93 18.12 -5.45 -8.93
CA TYR A 93 18.68 -4.34 -8.16
C TYR A 93 19.74 -4.80 -7.17
N GLU A 94 20.79 -4.00 -7.02
CA GLU A 94 21.72 -4.06 -5.90
C GLU A 94 21.33 -2.96 -4.90
N LEU A 95 20.86 -3.33 -3.70
CA LEU A 95 20.59 -2.37 -2.64
C LEU A 95 21.89 -1.74 -2.14
N LEU A 96 22.03 -0.42 -2.29
CA LEU A 96 23.21 0.33 -1.83
C LEU A 96 23.02 0.87 -0.42
N LEU A 97 21.87 1.49 -0.15
CA LEU A 97 21.53 2.09 1.13
C LEU A 97 20.02 1.99 1.38
N SER A 98 19.65 1.82 2.65
CA SER A 98 18.27 1.85 3.14
C SER A 98 18.13 2.87 4.28
N GLN A 99 16.98 3.54 4.33
CA GLN A 99 16.58 4.53 5.34
C GLN A 99 17.69 5.54 5.67
N LEU A 100 18.17 6.26 4.65
CA LEU A 100 19.25 7.24 4.77
C LEU A 100 18.69 8.58 5.29
N PRO A 101 18.91 8.95 6.57
CA PRO A 101 18.41 10.22 7.09
C PRO A 101 19.22 11.38 6.51
N LEU A 102 18.54 12.37 5.94
CA LEU A 102 19.16 13.61 5.49
C LEU A 102 19.00 14.69 6.56
N ARG A 103 20.14 15.15 7.08
CA ARG A 103 20.20 16.14 8.16
C ARG A 103 21.15 17.26 7.77
N ASN A 104 20.78 18.49 8.12
CA ASN A 104 21.73 19.60 8.20
C ASN A 104 21.97 19.97 9.67
N GLU A 105 22.88 20.90 9.94
CA GLU A 105 23.39 21.22 11.28
C GLU A 105 22.32 21.47 12.36
N HIS A 106 21.07 21.78 11.98
CA HIS A 106 19.99 22.11 12.92
C HIS A 106 18.64 21.40 12.69
N ARG A 107 18.46 20.61 11.61
CA ARG A 107 17.18 19.90 11.38
C ARG A 107 17.31 18.63 10.53
N THR A 108 16.36 17.71 10.74
CA THR A 108 16.10 16.61 9.80
C THR A 108 15.32 17.16 8.61
N LEU A 109 15.87 17.00 7.41
CA LEU A 109 15.27 17.44 6.15
C LEU A 109 14.28 16.39 5.61
N GLY A 110 14.56 15.12 5.91
CA GLY A 110 13.76 13.96 5.56
C GLY A 110 14.63 12.71 5.63
N GLU A 111 14.14 11.64 5.01
CA GLU A 111 14.80 10.36 4.87
C GLU A 111 14.62 9.90 3.43
N ILE A 112 15.65 9.28 2.86
CA ILE A 112 15.55 8.53 1.60
C ILE A 112 15.25 7.09 1.98
N ASP A 113 14.17 6.53 1.46
CA ASP A 113 13.79 5.14 1.76
C ASP A 113 14.86 4.17 1.24
N TYR A 114 15.20 4.23 -0.06
CA TYR A 114 16.24 3.38 -0.66
C TYR A 114 17.05 4.06 -1.75
N LEU A 115 18.32 3.67 -1.84
CA LEU A 115 19.17 3.86 -3.01
C LEU A 115 19.57 2.47 -3.53
N ALA A 116 19.26 2.19 -4.79
CA ALA A 116 19.54 0.90 -5.41
C ALA A 116 20.16 1.09 -6.79
N ARG A 117 21.11 0.24 -7.16
CA ARG A 117 21.67 0.21 -8.51
C ARG A 117 20.87 -0.77 -9.36
N ASP A 118 20.30 -0.30 -10.46
CA ASP A 118 19.73 -1.16 -11.48
C ASP A 118 20.84 -1.99 -12.13
N THR A 119 20.74 -3.32 -12.07
CA THR A 119 21.81 -4.22 -12.50
C THR A 119 21.95 -4.31 -14.01
N ALA A 120 20.89 -3.98 -14.77
CA ALA A 120 20.90 -4.01 -16.23
C ALA A 120 21.54 -2.74 -16.82
N THR A 121 21.32 -1.58 -16.20
CA THR A 121 21.76 -0.28 -16.72
C THR A 121 22.94 0.32 -15.95
N GLY A 122 23.19 -0.14 -14.73
CA GLY A 122 24.21 0.39 -13.82
C GLY A 122 23.82 1.71 -13.12
N LYS A 123 22.65 2.26 -13.43
CA LYS A 123 22.14 3.52 -12.89
C LYS A 123 21.72 3.38 -11.43
N ILE A 124 21.90 4.44 -10.65
CA ILE A 124 21.46 4.51 -9.27
C ILE A 124 20.09 5.17 -9.21
N VAL A 125 19.13 4.44 -8.65
CA VAL A 125 17.74 4.84 -8.49
C VAL A 125 17.49 5.21 -7.03
N HIS A 126 16.93 6.41 -6.82
CA HIS A 126 16.30 6.79 -5.57
C HIS A 126 14.86 6.28 -5.55
N ILE A 127 14.54 5.39 -4.62
CA ILE A 127 13.23 4.73 -4.55
C ILE A 127 12.54 5.14 -3.25
N GLU A 128 11.36 5.76 -3.38
CA GLU A 128 10.45 6.06 -2.27
C GLU A 128 9.26 5.11 -2.28
N VAL A 129 8.84 4.63 -1.12
CA VAL A 129 7.74 3.66 -1.01
C VAL A 129 6.71 4.05 0.04
N ALA A 130 5.46 3.64 -0.19
CA ALA A 130 4.42 3.79 0.81
C ALA A 130 3.31 2.76 0.60
N VAL A 131 2.68 2.36 1.71
CA VAL A 131 1.41 1.63 1.69
C VAL A 131 0.32 2.42 2.40
N LYS A 132 -0.83 2.59 1.75
CA LYS A 132 -1.94 3.41 2.29
C LYS A 132 -3.32 2.78 2.10
N PHE A 133 -4.20 3.07 3.04
CA PHE A 133 -5.58 2.59 3.04
C PHE A 133 -6.48 3.79 3.27
N TYR A 134 -7.29 4.14 2.28
CA TYR A 134 -8.13 5.34 2.33
C TYR A 134 -9.60 4.99 2.12
N LEU A 135 -10.46 5.67 2.87
CA LEU A 135 -11.91 5.61 2.84
C LEU A 135 -12.40 6.86 2.08
N GLY A 136 -13.12 6.68 0.98
CA GLY A 136 -13.65 7.79 0.19
C GLY A 136 -14.95 8.33 0.77
N TYR A 137 -15.12 9.65 0.82
CA TYR A 137 -16.31 10.32 1.34
C TYR A 137 -16.65 11.56 0.51
N ASN A 138 -17.92 11.69 0.10
CA ASN A 138 -18.41 12.74 -0.81
C ASN A 138 -17.84 12.65 -2.24
N ASP A 139 -17.05 13.64 -2.65
CA ASP A 139 -16.50 13.77 -4.01
C ASP A 139 -15.32 12.80 -4.22
N LEU A 140 -15.59 11.67 -4.87
CA LEU A 140 -14.63 10.58 -5.03
C LEU A 140 -13.51 10.91 -6.02
N ASP A 141 -13.70 11.87 -6.92
CA ASP A 141 -12.65 12.32 -7.84
C ASP A 141 -11.70 13.36 -7.20
N ASN A 142 -12.02 13.84 -6.00
CA ASN A 142 -11.15 14.73 -5.25
C ASN A 142 -10.29 13.94 -4.25
N MET A 143 -8.97 13.93 -4.42
CA MET A 143 -8.03 13.29 -3.48
C MET A 143 -8.21 13.77 -2.01
N ALA A 144 -8.71 14.99 -1.80
CA ALA A 144 -8.95 15.54 -0.47
C ALA A 144 -10.03 14.79 0.32
N SER A 145 -10.93 14.09 -0.39
CA SER A 145 -12.07 13.33 0.12
C SER A 145 -11.72 11.88 0.50
N TRP A 146 -10.43 11.54 0.48
CA TRP A 146 -9.91 10.20 0.79
C TRP A 146 -9.14 10.22 2.11
N HIS A 147 -9.73 9.61 3.14
CA HIS A 147 -9.26 9.69 4.52
C HIS A 147 -8.77 8.36 5.04
N GLY A 148 -7.68 8.36 5.81
CA GLY A 148 -7.26 7.16 6.53
C GLY A 148 -8.28 6.76 7.61
N PRO A 149 -8.23 5.53 8.12
CA PRO A 149 -9.13 5.08 9.19
C PRO A 149 -9.05 5.89 10.50
N ASP A 150 -7.99 6.69 10.69
CA ASP A 150 -7.85 7.59 11.85
C ASP A 150 -8.23 9.05 11.54
N LEU A 151 -8.72 9.33 10.31
CA LEU A 151 -9.07 10.64 9.76
C LEU A 151 -7.95 11.68 9.68
N ARG A 152 -6.77 11.41 10.25
CA ARG A 152 -5.62 12.31 10.23
C ARG A 152 -4.84 12.21 8.94
N ASP A 153 -4.76 10.99 8.39
CA ASP A 153 -4.15 10.72 7.09
C ASP A 153 -5.11 11.11 5.96
N ARG A 154 -4.59 11.76 4.91
CA ARG A 154 -5.35 12.15 3.71
C ARG A 154 -4.53 11.91 2.46
N LEU A 155 -5.18 11.43 1.40
CA LEU A 155 -4.50 11.03 0.16
C LEU A 155 -3.84 12.22 -0.53
N ASP A 156 -4.51 13.37 -0.65
CA ASP A 156 -3.94 14.59 -1.25
C ASP A 156 -2.64 15.00 -0.56
N ARG A 157 -2.61 15.02 0.78
CA ARG A 157 -1.43 15.37 1.56
C ARG A 157 -0.30 14.37 1.37
N LYS A 158 -0.59 13.07 1.34
CA LYS A 158 0.43 12.04 1.12
C LYS A 158 0.97 12.11 -0.30
N PHE A 159 0.10 12.26 -1.29
CA PHE A 159 0.49 12.41 -2.69
C PHE A 159 1.38 13.65 -2.88
N ASP A 160 0.95 14.81 -2.38
CA ASP A 160 1.69 16.06 -2.45
C ASP A 160 3.06 15.96 -1.77
N HIS A 161 3.13 15.31 -0.60
CA HIS A 161 4.39 15.12 0.12
C HIS A 161 5.34 14.18 -0.63
N LEU A 162 4.86 13.06 -1.17
CA LEU A 162 5.67 12.16 -2.00
C LEU A 162 6.22 12.90 -3.21
N CYS A 163 5.32 13.54 -3.97
CA CYS A 163 5.61 14.19 -5.25
C CYS A 163 6.54 15.40 -5.13
N ARG A 164 6.30 16.28 -4.15
CA ARG A 164 7.00 17.57 -4.04
C ARG A 164 8.14 17.57 -3.03
N HIS A 165 8.19 16.59 -2.13
CA HIS A 165 9.21 16.52 -1.08
C HIS A 165 10.03 15.24 -1.13
N GLN A 166 9.45 14.08 -0.82
CA GLN A 166 10.22 12.84 -0.61
C GLN A 166 11.02 12.45 -1.85
N THR A 167 10.37 12.31 -3.02
CA THR A 167 11.08 11.88 -4.24
C THR A 167 12.09 12.91 -4.73
N GLN A 168 11.94 14.17 -4.32
CA GLN A 168 12.81 15.28 -4.70
C GLN A 168 13.99 15.49 -3.75
N ILE A 169 14.02 14.82 -2.60
CA ILE A 169 14.93 15.23 -1.52
C ILE A 169 16.40 15.06 -1.88
N SER A 170 16.77 13.98 -2.58
CA SER A 170 18.14 13.76 -3.06
C SER A 170 18.53 14.70 -4.21
N ARG A 171 17.58 15.23 -4.99
CA ARG A 171 17.84 16.30 -5.97
C ARG A 171 18.12 17.63 -5.29
N LYS A 172 17.42 17.91 -4.19
CA LYS A 172 17.52 19.18 -3.45
C LYS A 172 18.80 19.27 -2.60
N TYR A 173 19.28 18.12 -2.10
CA TYR A 173 20.45 18.04 -1.22
C TYR A 173 21.44 16.96 -1.69
N PRO A 174 21.95 17.03 -2.93
CA PRO A 174 22.84 16.01 -3.49
C PRO A 174 24.15 15.88 -2.70
N GLU A 175 24.59 16.95 -2.03
CA GLU A 175 25.78 16.96 -1.17
C GLU A 175 25.65 16.09 0.08
N LEU A 176 24.42 15.73 0.47
CA LEU A 176 24.13 14.85 1.61
C LEU A 176 23.97 13.39 1.19
N VAL A 177 24.05 13.09 -0.10
CA VAL A 177 23.88 11.75 -0.67
C VAL A 177 25.27 11.20 -1.05
N PRO A 178 25.64 9.98 -0.64
CA PRO A 178 26.99 9.45 -0.84
C PRO A 178 27.28 9.01 -2.29
N CYS A 179 26.32 9.15 -3.20
CA CYS A 179 26.45 8.78 -4.60
C CYS A 179 25.62 9.72 -5.49
N VAL A 180 25.93 9.74 -6.79
CA VAL A 180 25.11 10.44 -7.79
C VAL A 180 23.87 9.60 -8.06
N VAL A 181 22.71 10.22 -7.95
CA VAL A 181 21.41 9.60 -8.28
C VAL A 181 21.07 9.91 -9.73
N ASP A 182 20.80 8.87 -10.51
CA ASP A 182 20.48 8.98 -11.94
C ASP A 182 18.97 9.01 -12.17
N GLU A 183 18.21 8.23 -11.40
CA GLU A 183 16.77 8.00 -11.60
C GLU A 183 15.99 8.05 -10.29
N TYR A 184 14.67 8.22 -10.40
CA TYR A 184 13.77 8.47 -9.28
C TYR A 184 12.52 7.63 -9.47
N ALA A 185 12.18 6.85 -8.44
CA ALA A 185 11.05 5.95 -8.46
C ALA A 185 10.15 6.16 -7.23
N CYS A 186 8.85 5.98 -7.43
CA CYS A 186 7.89 5.93 -6.34
C CYS A 186 6.99 4.70 -6.45
N ILE A 187 6.84 3.97 -5.35
CA ILE A 187 5.95 2.81 -5.24
C ILE A 187 4.89 3.08 -4.17
N LEU A 188 3.73 3.56 -4.59
CA LEU A 188 2.58 3.76 -3.71
C LEU A 188 1.59 2.60 -3.85
N LYS A 189 1.59 1.68 -2.88
CA LYS A 189 0.65 0.55 -2.79
C LYS A 189 -0.49 0.86 -1.84
N GLY A 190 -1.52 0.02 -1.84
CA GLY A 190 -2.62 0.21 -0.91
C GLY A 190 -3.95 -0.37 -1.32
N ARG A 191 -5.00 0.15 -0.70
CA ARG A 191 -6.39 -0.13 -1.07
C ARG A 191 -7.28 1.07 -0.83
N LEU A 192 -8.17 1.36 -1.78
CA LEU A 192 -9.23 2.36 -1.61
C LEU A 192 -10.55 1.69 -1.21
N PHE A 193 -11.28 2.28 -0.27
CA PHE A 193 -12.60 1.81 0.14
C PHE A 193 -13.64 2.84 -0.20
N TYR A 194 -14.55 2.46 -1.08
CA TYR A 194 -15.58 3.32 -1.64
C TYR A 194 -16.86 3.28 -0.79
N PRO A 195 -17.69 4.34 -0.82
CA PRO A 195 -19.03 4.27 -0.26
C PRO A 195 -19.85 3.13 -0.88
N PRO A 196 -20.82 2.56 -0.15
CA PRO A 196 -21.59 1.46 -0.68
C PRO A 196 -22.41 1.89 -1.91
N ASN A 197 -22.49 1.02 -2.90
CA ASN A 197 -23.22 1.23 -4.16
C ASN A 197 -22.65 2.33 -5.08
N THR A 198 -21.38 2.70 -4.94
CA THR A 198 -20.70 3.59 -5.89
C THR A 198 -19.86 2.81 -6.89
N GLN A 199 -19.52 3.46 -8.01
CA GLN A 199 -18.49 2.95 -8.91
C GLN A 199 -17.12 3.06 -8.23
N THR A 200 -16.21 2.13 -8.56
CA THR A 200 -14.87 2.06 -7.99
C THR A 200 -13.83 2.63 -8.97
N GLU A 201 -14.09 3.83 -9.46
CA GLU A 201 -13.27 4.52 -10.45
C GLU A 201 -12.98 5.94 -9.95
N THR A 202 -11.77 6.42 -10.19
CA THR A 202 -11.38 7.82 -9.96
C THR A 202 -10.42 8.25 -11.06
N SER A 203 -10.36 9.54 -11.37
CA SER A 203 -9.50 10.05 -12.44
C SER A 203 -8.00 9.96 -12.14
N PHE A 204 -7.61 9.74 -10.88
CA PHE A 204 -6.21 9.81 -10.44
C PHE A 204 -5.61 8.47 -10.02
N THR A 205 -6.42 7.42 -9.84
CA THR A 205 -5.91 6.10 -9.47
C THR A 205 -5.57 5.23 -10.67
N HIS A 206 -4.68 4.27 -10.44
CA HIS A 206 -4.42 3.21 -11.39
C HIS A 206 -5.72 2.41 -11.66
N PRO A 207 -6.07 2.05 -12.91
CA PRO A 207 -7.32 1.35 -13.23
C PRO A 207 -7.49 0.00 -12.50
N GLU A 208 -6.39 -0.70 -12.24
CA GLU A 208 -6.39 -1.96 -11.49
C GLU A 208 -6.17 -1.81 -9.98
N HIS A 209 -6.18 -0.58 -9.43
CA HIS A 209 -5.93 -0.37 -8.00
C HIS A 209 -6.85 -1.26 -7.15
N LEU A 210 -6.28 -1.79 -6.07
CA LEU A 210 -7.05 -2.61 -5.16
C LEU A 210 -8.12 -1.75 -4.49
N ASN A 211 -9.36 -2.27 -4.46
CA ASN A 211 -10.47 -1.58 -3.85
C ASN A 211 -11.32 -2.47 -2.93
N GLY A 212 -12.25 -1.84 -2.23
CA GLY A 212 -13.25 -2.42 -1.35
C GLY A 212 -14.34 -1.39 -1.08
N HIS A 213 -15.23 -1.69 -0.12
CA HIS A 213 -16.27 -0.75 0.30
C HIS A 213 -16.20 -0.51 1.80
N TRP A 214 -16.75 0.60 2.27
CA TRP A 214 -17.05 0.78 3.68
C TRP A 214 -18.57 0.74 3.93
N HIS A 215 -18.96 0.33 5.13
CA HIS A 215 -20.36 0.25 5.57
C HIS A 215 -20.44 0.64 7.05
N TYR A 216 -21.63 0.96 7.55
CA TYR A 216 -21.87 1.10 9.00
C TYR A 216 -22.20 -0.23 9.68
N HIS A 217 -22.68 -1.20 8.89
CA HIS A 217 -23.01 -2.54 9.36
C HIS A 217 -22.56 -3.59 8.35
N LEU A 218 -22.23 -4.80 8.82
CA LEU A 218 -21.89 -5.91 7.94
C LEU A 218 -23.03 -6.17 6.94
N PRO A 219 -22.75 -6.24 5.63
CA PRO A 219 -23.78 -6.55 4.65
C PRO A 219 -24.39 -7.91 4.94
N ALA A 220 -25.73 -7.98 4.96
CA ALA A 220 -26.42 -9.24 5.11
C ALA A 220 -25.95 -10.24 4.02
N PRO A 221 -25.75 -11.53 4.35
CA PRO A 221 -25.43 -12.53 3.34
C PRO A 221 -26.49 -12.48 2.25
N LYS A 222 -26.07 -12.30 0.99
CA LYS A 222 -27.01 -12.46 -0.13
C LYS A 222 -27.55 -13.89 -0.04
N GLN A 223 -28.88 -14.07 -0.13
CA GLN A 223 -29.66 -15.28 0.16
C GLN A 223 -29.22 -16.62 -0.51
N ARG A 224 -28.10 -16.65 -1.23
CA ARG A 224 -27.54 -17.83 -1.91
C ARG A 224 -26.13 -18.24 -1.45
N HIS A 225 -25.47 -17.51 -0.55
CA HIS A 225 -24.06 -17.79 -0.21
C HIS A 225 -23.77 -17.66 1.29
N ASP A 226 -23.09 -18.68 1.85
CA ASP A 226 -22.53 -18.71 3.21
C ASP A 226 -21.33 -17.75 3.31
N THR A 227 -21.57 -16.45 3.11
CA THR A 227 -20.53 -15.43 3.26
C THR A 227 -20.23 -15.23 4.74
N ILE A 228 -18.99 -15.47 5.14
CA ILE A 228 -18.50 -15.24 6.50
C ILE A 228 -17.58 -14.03 6.49
N TYR A 229 -17.70 -13.18 7.50
CA TYR A 229 -16.84 -12.00 7.68
C TYR A 229 -15.93 -12.20 8.88
N TYR A 230 -14.63 -11.99 8.69
CA TYR A 230 -13.63 -12.02 9.77
C TYR A 230 -13.01 -10.63 9.94
N PRO A 231 -12.96 -10.08 11.17
CA PRO A 231 -12.25 -8.84 11.41
C PRO A 231 -10.74 -9.07 11.24
N LEU A 232 -10.08 -8.17 10.53
CA LEU A 232 -8.65 -8.20 10.26
C LEU A 232 -7.89 -7.29 11.22
N GLN A 233 -6.90 -7.88 11.90
CA GLN A 233 -5.87 -7.08 12.55
C GLN A 233 -5.11 -6.23 11.51
N LYS A 234 -4.61 -5.06 11.93
CA LYS A 234 -3.93 -4.10 11.02
C LYS A 234 -2.75 -4.71 10.25
N ARG A 235 -1.98 -5.62 10.86
CA ARG A 235 -0.90 -6.37 10.20
C ARG A 235 -1.39 -7.23 9.03
N ASN A 236 -2.67 -7.58 9.02
CA ASN A 236 -3.25 -8.45 8.01
C ASN A 236 -3.79 -7.71 6.77
N TRP A 237 -3.63 -6.39 6.69
CA TRP A 237 -4.27 -5.55 5.65
C TRP A 237 -3.61 -5.61 4.26
N LEU A 238 -2.44 -6.24 4.10
CA LEU A 238 -1.77 -6.40 2.80
C LEU A 238 -2.36 -7.54 1.93
N ALA A 239 -1.77 -8.74 1.97
CA ALA A 239 -2.17 -9.87 1.15
C ALA A 239 -3.47 -10.54 1.65
N PRO A 240 -4.27 -11.15 0.74
CA PRO A 240 -5.39 -12.02 1.10
C PRO A 240 -4.96 -13.12 2.07
N LEU A 241 -5.80 -13.40 3.06
CA LEU A 241 -5.60 -14.48 4.01
C LEU A 241 -5.99 -15.82 3.39
N THR A 242 -5.05 -16.77 3.40
CA THR A 242 -5.25 -18.14 2.91
C THR A 242 -5.70 -19.10 4.01
N ASP A 243 -5.43 -18.76 5.27
CA ASP A 243 -5.86 -19.50 6.45
C ASP A 243 -6.54 -18.53 7.43
N THR A 244 -7.68 -18.95 7.97
CA THR A 244 -8.49 -18.20 8.93
C THR A 244 -8.35 -18.72 10.35
N SER A 245 -7.51 -19.75 10.58
CA SER A 245 -7.31 -20.41 11.88
C SER A 245 -6.95 -19.44 13.02
N ASP A 246 -6.18 -18.39 12.73
CA ASP A 246 -5.74 -17.37 13.70
C ASP A 246 -6.67 -16.15 13.83
N GLN A 247 -7.79 -16.08 13.08
CA GLN A 247 -8.73 -14.96 13.18
C GLN A 247 -9.83 -15.26 14.19
N PRO A 248 -10.20 -14.29 15.07
CA PRO A 248 -11.30 -14.49 15.99
C PRO A 248 -12.57 -14.86 15.21
N THR A 249 -13.20 -15.94 15.66
CA THR A 249 -14.36 -16.51 14.97
C THR A 249 -15.60 -15.69 15.26
N GLY A 250 -16.28 -15.28 14.19
CA GLY A 250 -17.64 -14.76 14.24
C GLY A 250 -17.77 -13.24 14.07
N PRO A 251 -18.94 -12.78 13.58
CA PRO A 251 -19.20 -11.36 13.42
C PRO A 251 -19.29 -10.70 14.80
N GLN A 252 -18.53 -9.62 15.00
CA GLN A 252 -18.78 -8.72 16.12
C GLN A 252 -20.16 -8.09 15.88
N ARG A 253 -21.12 -8.40 16.74
CA ARG A 253 -22.52 -7.92 16.62
C ARG A 253 -22.72 -6.49 17.14
N HIS A 254 -21.67 -5.88 17.68
CA HIS A 254 -21.70 -4.52 18.21
C HIS A 254 -21.20 -3.54 17.16
N THR A 255 -21.84 -2.37 17.08
CA THR A 255 -21.32 -1.22 16.32
C THR A 255 -19.92 -0.91 16.82
N PRO A 256 -18.91 -0.86 15.94
CA PRO A 256 -17.56 -0.66 16.39
C PRO A 256 -17.35 0.80 16.81
N THR A 257 -16.49 1.02 17.81
CA THR A 257 -16.10 2.36 18.28
C THR A 257 -14.97 2.99 17.44
N GLU A 258 -14.35 2.19 16.57
CA GLU A 258 -13.31 2.59 15.62
C GLU A 258 -13.51 1.82 14.30
N PRO A 259 -12.98 2.30 13.16
CA PRO A 259 -13.08 1.54 11.92
C PRO A 259 -12.40 0.17 12.01
N ILE A 260 -13.14 -0.89 11.65
CA ILE A 260 -12.63 -2.25 11.60
C ILE A 260 -12.61 -2.74 10.15
N CYS A 261 -11.45 -3.19 9.68
CA CYS A 261 -11.34 -3.85 8.38
C CYS A 261 -11.78 -5.30 8.51
N TYR A 262 -12.61 -5.79 7.61
CA TYR A 262 -13.06 -7.18 7.51
C TYR A 262 -12.63 -7.78 6.19
N ALA A 263 -12.38 -9.10 6.20
CA ALA A 263 -12.33 -9.93 5.01
C ALA A 263 -13.63 -10.74 4.89
N SER A 264 -14.24 -10.76 3.71
CA SER A 264 -15.38 -11.62 3.39
C SER A 264 -14.91 -12.91 2.73
N TYR A 265 -15.42 -14.05 3.16
CA TYR A 265 -15.06 -15.36 2.64
C TYR A 265 -16.26 -16.04 2.00
N TYR A 266 -16.00 -16.73 0.89
CA TYR A 266 -16.94 -17.65 0.26
C TYR A 266 -16.21 -18.92 -0.13
N SER A 267 -16.75 -20.08 0.25
CA SER A 267 -16.12 -21.39 0.02
C SER A 267 -14.64 -21.41 0.45
N ASN A 268 -14.34 -20.89 1.64
CA ASN A 268 -12.99 -20.78 2.23
C ASN A 268 -11.98 -19.95 1.42
N LYS A 269 -12.45 -19.08 0.51
CA LYS A 269 -11.60 -18.14 -0.22
C LYS A 269 -12.00 -16.71 0.11
N GLU A 270 -11.01 -15.89 0.48
CA GLU A 270 -11.21 -14.45 0.63
C GLU A 270 -11.70 -13.87 -0.71
N GLN A 271 -12.81 -13.15 -0.66
CA GLN A 271 -13.44 -12.52 -1.82
C GLN A 271 -13.11 -11.04 -1.91
N ASN A 272 -13.27 -10.33 -0.80
CA ASN A 272 -13.16 -8.88 -0.71
C ASN A 272 -12.75 -8.45 0.69
N ARG A 273 -12.29 -7.20 0.78
CA ARG A 273 -12.12 -6.49 2.04
C ARG A 273 -13.08 -5.32 2.12
N LEU A 274 -13.58 -5.05 3.31
CA LEU A 274 -14.43 -3.90 3.58
C LEU A 274 -14.12 -3.29 4.94
N PHE A 275 -14.52 -2.05 5.16
CA PHE A 275 -14.50 -1.43 6.48
C PHE A 275 -15.90 -1.37 7.08
N ILE A 276 -16.01 -1.63 8.38
CA ILE A 276 -17.17 -1.25 9.18
C ILE A 276 -16.79 -0.02 10.00
N LEU A 277 -17.55 1.06 9.84
CA LEU A 277 -17.31 2.35 10.45
C LEU A 277 -18.27 2.61 11.62
N PRO A 278 -17.86 3.35 12.65
CA PRO A 278 -18.79 3.97 13.60
C PRO A 278 -19.82 4.85 12.87
N GLU A 279 -21.04 4.97 13.40
CA GLU A 279 -22.10 5.79 12.78
C GLU A 279 -21.74 7.28 12.73
N ASP A 280 -20.96 7.75 13.69
CA ASP A 280 -20.48 9.13 13.81
C ASP A 280 -19.10 9.34 13.17
N PHE A 281 -18.57 8.36 12.43
CA PHE A 281 -17.20 8.40 11.90
C PHE A 281 -16.89 9.68 11.10
N TRP A 282 -17.86 10.17 10.31
CA TRP A 282 -17.68 11.33 9.46
C TRP A 282 -18.05 12.67 10.12
N ILE A 283 -18.48 12.69 11.39
CA ILE A 283 -19.06 13.89 12.03
C ILE A 283 -18.12 15.11 12.04
N ASN A 284 -16.81 14.87 12.09
CA ASN A 284 -15.79 15.92 12.12
C ASN A 284 -15.09 16.14 10.77
N VAL A 285 -15.53 15.47 9.70
CA VAL A 285 -14.96 15.66 8.36
C VAL A 285 -15.69 16.81 7.69
N GLN A 286 -15.00 17.93 7.56
CA GLN A 286 -15.50 19.08 6.81
C GLN A 286 -15.60 18.70 5.33
N THR A 287 -16.77 18.93 4.72
CA THR A 287 -16.94 18.87 3.27
C THR A 287 -16.04 19.92 2.62
N PRO A 288 -15.19 19.55 1.65
CA PRO A 288 -14.46 20.54 0.88
C PRO A 288 -15.47 21.47 0.19
N HIS A 289 -15.34 22.79 0.37
CA HIS A 289 -16.07 23.73 -0.47
C HIS A 289 -15.59 23.55 -1.92
N PRO A 290 -16.48 23.49 -2.92
CA PRO A 290 -16.06 23.50 -4.31
C PRO A 290 -15.25 24.78 -4.53
N THR A 291 -13.97 24.63 -4.84
CA THR A 291 -13.13 25.74 -5.28
C THR A 291 -13.74 26.27 -6.57
N GLU A 292 -14.19 27.53 -6.56
CA GLU A 292 -14.58 28.25 -7.77
C GLU A 292 -13.49 28.07 -8.83
N GLY A 293 -13.88 27.57 -10.00
CA GLY A 293 -12.96 27.32 -11.11
C GLY A 293 -12.19 28.61 -11.49
N PRO A 294 -11.04 28.47 -12.16
CA PRO A 294 -10.23 29.63 -12.52
C PRO A 294 -11.08 30.60 -13.33
N ALA A 295 -11.22 31.83 -12.81
CA ALA A 295 -11.81 32.93 -13.54
C ALA A 295 -11.08 33.04 -14.89
N GLN A 296 -11.83 32.84 -15.97
CA GLN A 296 -11.38 33.15 -17.31
C GLN A 296 -11.09 34.64 -17.40
N GLN A 297 -9.82 35.02 -17.47
CA GLN A 297 -9.34 36.26 -18.11
C GLN A 297 -8.01 35.98 -18.79
#